data_AF-A0A922Y290-F1
#
_entry.id   AF-A0A922Y290-F1
#
_cell.length_a   1.000
_cell.length_b   1.000
_cell.length_c   1.000
_cell.angle_alpha   90.00
_cell.angle_beta   90.00
_cell.angle_gamma   90.00
#
_symmetry.space_group_name_H-M   'P 1'
#
loop_
_entity.id
_entity.type
_entity.pdbx_description
1 polymer ?
#
loop_
_entity_poly.entity_id
_entity_poly.type
_entity_poly.pdbx_seq_one_letter_code
_entity_poly.pdbx_strand_id
1 'polypeptide(L)'
;MTIARQSRVAPIGAILARHVLPTLQRAQKLPLRISCIGTAYYEGMDDADGFDQIVAIGECPSPEDAMSLASRRVAAGDIRVGTDEMLRLRPRIIVIQDSDQGLVIAGMIRAGIVLWQQPVASDAEARRVVTEASKLRGAAFTASGRGEHASAREHRYRASQLEARLVDALWRETAAELLRMPLAA
;
A
#
# COMPACT_ATOMS: atom_id res chain seq x y z
N MET A 1 -42.10 39.16 -13.82
CA MET A 1 -41.33 38.12 -13.11
C MET A 1 -40.52 37.35 -14.13
N THR A 2 -39.22 37.65 -14.23
CA THR A 2 -38.32 37.02 -15.22
C THR A 2 -37.47 35.99 -14.50
N ILE A 3 -37.79 34.70 -14.71
CA ILE A 3 -37.00 33.58 -14.19
C ILE A 3 -35.75 33.47 -15.07
N ALA A 4 -34.64 34.03 -14.59
CA ALA A 4 -33.33 33.81 -15.19
C ALA A 4 -32.89 32.36 -14.87
N ARG A 5 -33.05 31.48 -15.85
CA ARG A 5 -32.54 30.11 -15.82
C ARG A 5 -31.00 30.18 -15.90
N GLN A 6 -30.33 30.26 -14.75
CA GLN A 6 -28.88 30.14 -14.66
C GLN A 6 -28.47 28.70 -15.03
N SER A 7 -28.09 28.50 -16.29
CA SER A 7 -27.36 27.31 -16.72
C SER A 7 -26.01 27.28 -16.02
N ARG A 8 -25.85 26.39 -15.03
CA ARG A 8 -24.57 26.09 -14.35
C ARG A 8 -23.62 25.33 -15.30
N VAL A 9 -23.22 25.95 -16.40
CA VAL A 9 -22.12 25.42 -17.21
C VAL A 9 -20.84 25.80 -16.47
N ALA A 10 -20.14 24.80 -15.93
CA ALA A 10 -18.83 25.03 -15.34
C ALA A 10 -17.88 25.57 -16.41
N PRO A 11 -17.04 26.59 -16.12
CA PRO A 11 -16.07 27.09 -17.08
C PRO A 11 -15.11 25.97 -17.47
N ILE A 12 -14.69 25.92 -18.74
CA ILE A 12 -13.87 24.83 -19.28
C ILE A 12 -12.57 24.62 -18.46
N GLY A 13 -11.97 25.70 -17.95
CA GLY A 13 -10.80 25.63 -17.08
C GLY A 13 -11.05 24.85 -15.78
N ALA A 14 -12.24 24.97 -15.19
CA ALA A 14 -12.61 24.20 -14.00
C ALA A 14 -12.82 22.72 -14.30
N ILE A 15 -13.36 22.39 -15.48
CA ILE A 15 -13.52 21.00 -15.95
C ILE A 15 -12.14 20.37 -16.18
N LEU A 16 -11.24 21.08 -16.88
CA LEU A 16 -9.87 20.63 -17.13
C LEU A 16 -9.12 20.39 -15.82
N ALA A 17 -9.16 21.35 -14.89
CA ALA A 17 -8.47 21.25 -13.61
C ALA A 17 -8.98 20.09 -12.75
N ARG A 18 -10.29 19.83 -12.78
CA ARG A 18 -10.90 18.80 -11.91
C ARG A 18 -10.84 17.39 -12.48
N HIS A 19 -10.94 17.23 -13.80
CA HIS A 19 -11.14 15.90 -14.40
C HIS A 19 -9.98 15.46 -15.31
N VAL A 20 -9.37 16.41 -16.05
CA VAL A 20 -8.36 16.07 -17.06
C VAL A 20 -6.96 16.07 -16.45
N LEU A 21 -6.57 17.15 -15.74
CA LEU A 21 -5.22 17.27 -15.19
C LEU A 21 -4.86 16.15 -14.20
N PRO A 22 -5.72 15.75 -13.23
CA PRO A 22 -5.38 14.66 -12.31
C PRO A 22 -5.16 13.33 -13.05
N THR A 23 -5.96 13.08 -14.09
CA THR A 23 -5.84 11.87 -14.92
C THR A 23 -4.52 11.85 -15.69
N LEU A 24 -4.15 12.97 -16.31
CA LEU A 24 -2.86 13.09 -17.00
C LEU A 24 -1.67 13.02 -16.04
N GLN A 25 -1.80 13.58 -14.83
CA GLN A 25 -0.78 13.46 -13.80
C GLN A 25 -0.59 12.02 -13.36
N ARG A 26 -1.67 11.26 -13.11
CA ARG A 26 -1.60 9.84 -12.77
C ARG A 26 -1.03 8.99 -13.91
N ALA A 27 -1.38 9.29 -15.16
CA ALA A 27 -0.84 8.56 -16.31
C ALA A 27 0.69 8.67 -16.43
N GLN A 28 1.27 9.80 -16.00
CA GLN A 28 2.72 9.99 -15.97
C GLN A 28 3.43 9.20 -14.85
N LYS A 29 2.67 8.63 -13.91
CA LYS A 29 3.17 7.92 -12.74
C LYS A 29 3.18 6.39 -12.93
N LEU A 30 2.89 5.93 -14.13
CA LEU A 30 2.84 4.52 -14.51
C LEU A 30 4.21 4.03 -15.03
N PRO A 31 4.52 2.72 -14.97
CA PRO A 31 3.69 1.65 -14.40
C PRO A 31 3.71 1.65 -12.87
N LEU A 32 2.70 1.01 -12.28
CA LEU A 32 2.64 0.76 -10.84
C LEU A 32 3.49 -0.44 -10.48
N ARG A 33 4.30 -0.33 -9.44
CA ARG A 33 5.15 -1.38 -8.90
C ARG A 33 4.46 -2.04 -7.71
N ILE A 34 4.43 -3.37 -7.73
CA ILE A 34 3.83 -4.18 -6.67
C ILE A 34 4.96 -4.85 -5.90
N SER A 35 4.95 -4.71 -4.59
CA SER A 35 5.87 -5.40 -3.70
C SER A 35 5.15 -6.03 -2.52
N CYS A 36 5.77 -7.07 -1.96
CA CYS A 36 5.34 -7.72 -0.74
C CYS A 36 6.39 -7.50 0.34
N ILE A 37 5.95 -7.02 1.50
CA ILE A 37 6.73 -6.99 2.73
C ILE A 37 6.36 -8.22 3.54
N GLY A 38 7.36 -8.98 3.97
CA GLY A 38 7.16 -10.18 4.78
C GLY A 38 8.36 -10.50 5.64
N THR A 39 8.26 -11.63 6.33
CA THR A 39 9.39 -12.19 7.09
C THR A 39 9.92 -13.40 6.35
N ALA A 40 11.17 -13.33 5.91
CA ALA A 40 11.87 -14.42 5.27
C ALA A 40 12.52 -15.31 6.34
N TYR A 41 12.54 -16.62 6.11
CA TYR A 41 13.14 -17.61 7.00
C TYR A 41 13.57 -18.84 6.21
N TYR A 42 14.58 -19.55 6.70
CA TYR A 42 14.98 -20.84 6.13
C TYR A 42 14.12 -21.96 6.69
N GLU A 43 13.73 -22.89 5.82
CA GLU A 43 12.96 -24.08 6.21
C GLU A 43 13.72 -24.88 7.28
N GLY A 44 13.06 -25.17 8.41
CA GLY A 44 13.64 -25.86 9.56
C GLY A 44 14.26 -24.95 10.64
N MET A 45 14.34 -23.63 10.41
CA MET A 45 14.74 -22.64 11.44
C MET A 45 13.53 -22.13 12.22
N ASP A 46 13.77 -21.61 13.43
CA ASP A 46 12.71 -20.99 14.23
C ASP A 46 12.27 -19.65 13.61
N ASP A 47 11.01 -19.27 13.84
CA ASP A 47 10.44 -17.96 13.46
C ASP A 47 11.24 -16.80 14.08
N ALA A 48 11.95 -17.05 15.18
CA ALA A 48 12.86 -16.12 15.83
C ALA A 48 14.00 -15.64 14.91
N ASP A 49 14.50 -16.53 14.04
CA ASP A 49 15.64 -16.31 13.16
C ASP A 49 15.26 -15.61 11.84
N GLY A 50 13.97 -15.39 11.61
CA GLY A 50 13.49 -14.72 10.41
C GLY A 50 13.92 -13.23 10.32
N PHE A 51 14.04 -12.72 9.10
CA PHE A 51 14.37 -11.32 8.83
C PHE A 51 13.33 -10.66 7.93
N ASP A 52 13.18 -9.34 8.05
CA ASP A 52 12.24 -8.61 7.21
C ASP A 52 12.77 -8.51 5.79
N GLN A 53 11.91 -8.78 4.81
CA GLN A 53 12.25 -8.80 3.40
C GLN A 53 11.17 -8.11 2.58
N ILE A 54 11.60 -7.36 1.56
CA ILE A 54 10.75 -6.82 0.51
C ILE A 54 11.00 -7.62 -0.77
N VAL A 55 9.92 -8.07 -1.39
CA VAL A 55 9.95 -8.86 -2.63
C VAL A 55 9.15 -8.14 -3.70
N ALA A 56 9.75 -7.88 -4.86
CA ALA A 56 9.03 -7.37 -6.02
C ALA A 56 8.11 -8.47 -6.58
N ILE A 57 6.84 -8.13 -6.80
CA ILE A 57 5.84 -9.04 -7.39
C ILE A 57 5.71 -8.81 -8.89
N GLY A 58 5.79 -7.56 -9.34
CA GLY A 58 5.65 -7.20 -10.74
C GLY A 58 5.23 -5.74 -10.93
N GLU A 59 4.87 -5.40 -12.16
CA GLU A 59 4.39 -4.07 -12.54
C GLU A 59 3.05 -4.16 -13.29
N CYS A 60 2.19 -3.16 -13.14
CA CYS A 60 0.88 -3.10 -13.80
C CYS A 60 0.57 -1.69 -14.33
N PRO A 61 -0.23 -1.57 -15.40
CA PRO A 61 -0.58 -0.27 -15.99
C PRO A 61 -1.73 0.44 -15.27
N SER A 62 -2.45 -0.24 -14.37
CA SER A 62 -3.58 0.32 -13.64
C SER A 62 -3.62 -0.15 -12.17
N PRO A 63 -4.23 0.63 -11.26
CA PRO A 63 -4.47 0.20 -9.88
C PRO A 63 -5.29 -1.09 -9.77
N GLU A 64 -6.32 -1.26 -10.59
CA GLU A 64 -7.21 -2.42 -10.61
C GLU A 64 -6.45 -3.70 -10.98
N ASP A 65 -5.63 -3.64 -12.03
CA ASP A 65 -4.78 -4.75 -12.45
C ASP A 65 -3.74 -5.08 -11.36
N ALA A 66 -3.18 -4.06 -10.72
CA ALA A 66 -2.21 -4.22 -9.66
C ALA A 66 -2.83 -4.91 -8.42
N MET A 67 -4.02 -4.48 -7.99
CA MET A 67 -4.76 -5.11 -6.89
C MET A 67 -5.17 -6.55 -7.21
N SER A 68 -5.58 -6.80 -8.47
CA SER A 68 -5.97 -8.13 -8.94
C SER A 68 -4.77 -9.08 -9.00
N LEU A 69 -3.64 -8.63 -9.57
CA LEU A 69 -2.40 -9.41 -9.60
C LEU A 69 -1.89 -9.72 -8.19
N ALA A 70 -1.87 -8.72 -7.31
CA ALA A 70 -1.45 -8.92 -5.92
C ALA A 70 -2.33 -9.95 -5.19
N SER A 71 -3.66 -9.82 -5.31
CA SER A 71 -4.61 -10.77 -4.71
C SER A 71 -4.40 -12.18 -5.22
N ARG A 72 -4.22 -12.37 -6.54
CA ARG A 72 -3.94 -13.69 -7.13
C ARG A 72 -2.66 -14.32 -6.60
N ARG A 73 -1.58 -13.54 -6.51
CA ARG A 73 -0.26 -14.00 -6.03
C ARG A 73 -0.28 -14.35 -4.55
N VAL A 74 -1.01 -13.59 -3.74
CA VAL A 74 -1.20 -13.91 -2.32
C VAL A 74 -2.05 -15.18 -2.15
N ALA A 75 -3.13 -15.33 -2.91
CA ALA A 75 -3.99 -16.51 -2.86
C ALA A 75 -3.28 -17.78 -3.35
N ALA A 76 -2.42 -17.67 -4.37
CA ALA A 76 -1.63 -18.77 -4.89
C ALA A 76 -0.47 -19.18 -3.95
N GLY A 77 -0.09 -18.32 -2.99
CA GLY A 77 0.98 -18.60 -2.03
C GLY A 77 2.37 -18.72 -2.67
N ASP A 78 2.57 -18.08 -3.83
CA ASP A 78 3.71 -18.28 -4.72
C ASP A 78 4.68 -17.07 -4.74
N ILE A 79 4.63 -16.23 -3.71
CA ILE A 79 5.57 -15.13 -3.47
C ILE A 79 6.84 -15.70 -2.83
N ARG A 80 7.95 -15.68 -3.60
CA ARG A 80 9.23 -16.28 -3.21
C ARG A 80 10.32 -15.23 -3.00
N VAL A 81 11.26 -15.51 -2.11
CA VAL A 81 12.46 -14.69 -1.91
C VAL A 81 13.60 -15.26 -2.76
N GLY A 82 13.88 -14.61 -3.89
CA GLY A 82 14.95 -15.06 -4.78
C GLY A 82 14.71 -16.46 -5.36
N THR A 83 15.78 -17.17 -5.69
CA THR A 83 15.75 -18.51 -6.31
C THR A 83 16.07 -19.65 -5.34
N ASP A 84 16.37 -19.34 -4.07
CA ASP A 84 16.68 -20.35 -3.05
C ASP A 84 15.38 -21.03 -2.59
N GLU A 85 15.26 -22.33 -2.84
CA GLU A 85 14.06 -23.11 -2.50
C GLU A 85 13.88 -23.31 -0.99
N MET A 86 14.95 -23.24 -0.20
CA MET A 86 14.90 -23.34 1.25
C MET A 86 14.43 -22.04 1.91
N LEU A 87 14.52 -20.92 1.20
CA LEU A 87 14.14 -19.61 1.71
C LEU A 87 12.64 -19.38 1.47
N ARG A 88 11.87 -19.40 2.56
CA ARG A 88 10.42 -19.16 2.55
C ARG A 88 10.14 -17.71 2.93
N LEU A 89 9.02 -17.18 2.43
CA LEU A 89 8.46 -15.90 2.87
C LEU A 89 7.18 -16.17 3.64
N ARG A 90 6.98 -15.47 4.76
CA ARG A 90 5.67 -15.22 5.34
C ARG A 90 5.21 -13.83 4.88
N PRO A 91 4.34 -13.72 3.86
CA PRO A 91 3.83 -12.44 3.38
C PRO A 91 3.03 -11.73 4.48
N ARG A 92 3.23 -10.42 4.66
CA ARG A 92 2.53 -9.64 5.69
C ARG A 92 1.78 -8.45 5.10
N ILE A 93 2.36 -7.75 4.13
CA ILE A 93 1.82 -6.51 3.54
C ILE A 93 2.04 -6.53 2.04
N ILE A 94 1.02 -6.17 1.26
CA ILE A 94 1.16 -5.76 -0.13
C ILE A 94 1.25 -4.24 -0.19
N VAL A 95 2.20 -3.76 -0.99
CA VAL A 95 2.41 -2.34 -1.26
C VAL A 95 2.40 -2.12 -2.77
N ILE A 96 1.53 -1.22 -3.23
CA ILE A 96 1.48 -0.77 -4.62
C ILE A 96 1.94 0.68 -4.66
N GLN A 97 3.01 0.94 -5.40
CA GLN A 97 3.62 2.25 -5.57
C GLN A 97 3.60 2.68 -7.02
N ASP A 98 3.64 3.98 -7.24
CA ASP A 98 3.82 4.55 -8.56
C ASP A 98 5.30 4.59 -8.98
N SER A 99 5.59 5.07 -10.19
CA SER A 99 6.96 5.16 -10.73
C SER A 99 7.92 5.96 -9.86
N ASP A 100 7.39 6.92 -9.10
CA ASP A 100 8.09 7.87 -8.25
C ASP A 100 8.08 7.44 -6.77
N GLN A 101 7.72 6.18 -6.50
CA GLN A 101 7.63 5.57 -5.17
C GLN A 101 6.49 6.12 -4.30
N GLY A 102 5.57 6.91 -4.88
CA GLY A 102 4.35 7.37 -4.21
C GLY A 102 3.44 6.19 -3.88
N LEU A 103 2.96 6.09 -2.64
CA LEU A 103 2.07 5.01 -2.23
C LEU A 103 0.71 5.18 -2.92
N VAL A 104 0.31 4.21 -3.74
CA VAL A 104 -1.01 4.17 -4.37
C VAL A 104 -2.02 3.51 -3.44
N ILE A 105 -1.71 2.31 -2.96
CA ILE A 105 -2.53 1.57 -2.00
C ILE A 105 -1.69 0.48 -1.34
N ALA A 106 -2.04 0.12 -0.11
CA ALA A 106 -1.45 -1.01 0.58
C ALA A 106 -2.51 -1.83 1.33
N GLY A 107 -2.19 -3.09 1.58
CA GLY A 107 -3.11 -4.04 2.18
C GLY A 107 -2.39 -5.06 3.05
N MET A 108 -3.09 -5.52 4.09
CA MET A 108 -2.56 -6.49 5.04
C MET A 108 -2.92 -7.90 4.59
N ILE A 109 -1.98 -8.82 4.66
CA ILE A 109 -2.24 -10.22 4.29
C ILE A 109 -2.75 -10.97 5.51
N ARG A 110 -3.92 -11.59 5.37
CA ARG A 110 -4.56 -12.45 6.38
C ARG A 110 -5.21 -13.64 5.69
N ALA A 111 -4.87 -14.85 6.13
CA ALA A 111 -5.44 -16.10 5.61
C ALA A 111 -5.45 -16.19 4.06
N GLY A 112 -4.34 -15.78 3.41
CA GLY A 112 -4.22 -15.82 1.95
C GLY A 112 -5.02 -14.74 1.20
N ILE A 113 -5.54 -13.73 1.89
CA ILE A 113 -6.31 -12.63 1.31
C ILE A 113 -5.66 -11.29 1.64
N VAL A 114 -5.72 -10.33 0.72
CA VAL A 114 -5.27 -8.95 0.93
C VAL A 114 -6.43 -8.11 1.49
N LEU A 115 -6.29 -7.65 2.72
CA LEU A 115 -7.18 -6.69 3.38
C LEU A 115 -6.67 -5.27 3.11
N TRP A 116 -7.16 -4.67 2.03
CA TRP A 116 -6.77 -3.32 1.62
C TRP A 116 -7.16 -2.27 2.66
N GLN A 117 -6.26 -1.30 2.87
CA GLN A 117 -6.42 -0.28 3.90
C GLN A 117 -7.08 0.98 3.36
N GLN A 118 -8.06 1.51 4.10
CA GLN A 118 -8.66 2.80 3.78
C GLN A 118 -7.63 3.93 3.94
N PRO A 119 -7.43 4.76 2.89
CA PRO A 119 -6.57 5.93 2.97
C PRO A 119 -6.97 6.86 4.13
N VAL A 120 -6.00 7.60 4.65
CA VAL A 120 -6.30 8.72 5.56
C VAL A 120 -7.20 9.75 4.86
N ALA A 121 -8.21 10.23 5.58
CA ALA A 121 -9.22 11.15 5.03
C ALA A 121 -8.76 12.62 5.10
N SER A 122 -7.69 12.93 5.84
CA SER A 122 -7.21 14.30 6.05
C SER A 122 -5.73 14.34 6.42
N ASP A 123 -5.11 15.50 6.23
CA ASP A 123 -3.72 15.72 6.65
C ASP A 123 -3.55 15.67 8.16
N ALA A 124 -4.57 16.05 8.94
CA ALA A 124 -4.56 15.92 10.39
C ALA A 124 -4.48 14.45 10.83
N GLU A 125 -5.21 13.57 10.13
CA GLU A 125 -5.11 12.13 10.35
C GLU A 125 -3.75 11.59 9.89
N ALA A 126 -3.26 12.02 8.73
CA ALA A 126 -1.94 11.63 8.22
C ALA A 126 -0.84 11.96 9.24
N ARG A 127 -0.87 13.15 9.85
CA ARG A 127 0.08 13.55 10.89
C ARG A 127 0.02 12.63 12.12
N ARG A 128 -1.18 12.27 12.58
CA ARG A 128 -1.34 11.32 13.70
C ARG A 128 -0.74 9.95 13.35
N VAL A 129 -1.03 9.45 12.16
CA VAL A 129 -0.49 8.18 11.67
C VAL A 129 1.04 8.20 11.66
N VAL A 130 1.66 9.28 11.14
CA VAL A 130 3.11 9.45 11.13
C VAL A 130 3.68 9.49 12.55
N THR A 131 3.05 10.22 13.47
CA THR A 131 3.48 10.27 14.88
C THR A 131 3.46 8.88 15.53
N GLU A 132 2.37 8.13 15.39
CA GLU A 132 2.24 6.80 16.00
C GLU A 132 3.18 5.77 15.34
N ALA A 133 3.32 5.78 14.02
CA ALA A 133 4.29 4.94 13.33
C ALA A 133 5.73 5.24 13.75
N SER A 134 6.07 6.51 13.96
CA SER A 134 7.39 6.94 14.41
C SER A 134 7.70 6.45 15.84
N LYS A 135 6.72 6.48 16.75
CA LYS A 135 6.85 5.90 18.10
C LYS A 135 7.13 4.39 18.03
N LEU A 136 6.41 3.67 17.17
CA LEU A 136 6.63 2.24 16.95
C LEU A 136 8.02 1.96 16.38
N ARG A 137 8.53 2.78 15.46
CA ARG A 137 9.93 2.66 15.00
C ARG A 137 10.95 2.91 16.10
N GLY A 138 10.71 3.89 16.98
CA GLY A 138 11.56 4.13 18.16
C GLY A 138 11.59 2.92 19.09
N ALA A 139 10.43 2.31 19.35
CA ALA A 139 10.33 1.06 20.11
C ALA A 139 11.04 -0.11 19.41
N ALA A 140 10.91 -0.24 18.08
CA ALA A 140 11.62 -1.24 17.31
C ALA A 140 13.14 -1.08 17.40
N PHE A 141 13.65 0.14 17.26
CA PHE A 141 15.07 0.46 17.39
C PHE A 141 15.59 0.09 18.79
N THR A 142 14.81 0.44 19.81
CA THR A 142 15.13 0.15 21.21
C THR A 142 15.16 -1.36 21.50
N ALA A 143 14.20 -2.12 20.98
CA ALA A 143 14.15 -3.58 21.08
C ALA A 143 15.34 -4.24 20.35
N SER A 144 15.67 -3.77 19.13
CA SER A 144 16.85 -4.23 18.39
C SER A 144 18.14 -4.02 19.17
N GLY A 145 18.29 -2.87 19.85
CA GLY A 145 19.45 -2.58 20.70
C GLY A 145 19.61 -3.52 21.89
N ARG A 146 18.53 -4.21 22.31
CA ARG A 146 18.54 -5.26 23.34
C ARG A 146 18.66 -6.68 22.79
N GLY A 147 18.76 -6.85 21.46
CA GLY A 147 18.76 -8.19 20.83
C GLY A 147 17.37 -8.83 20.73
N GLU A 148 16.29 -8.11 21.04
CA GLU A 148 14.92 -8.62 20.98
C GLU A 148 14.37 -8.56 19.55
N HIS A 149 14.94 -9.34 18.63
CA HIS A 149 14.67 -9.25 17.20
C HIS A 149 13.20 -9.47 16.83
N ALA A 150 12.53 -10.43 17.49
CA ALA A 150 11.10 -10.69 17.28
C ALA A 150 10.23 -9.48 17.66
N SER A 151 10.46 -8.89 18.82
CA SER A 151 9.77 -7.66 19.27
C SER A 151 10.04 -6.49 18.32
N ALA A 152 11.29 -6.33 17.87
CA ALA A 152 11.65 -5.28 16.92
C ALA A 152 10.97 -5.45 15.56
N ARG A 153 10.83 -6.69 15.05
CA ARG A 153 10.06 -6.99 13.84
C ARG A 153 8.59 -6.68 14.03
N GLU A 154 8.00 -7.04 15.17
CA GLU A 154 6.59 -6.78 15.41
C GLU A 154 6.28 -5.28 15.52
N HIS A 155 7.14 -4.50 16.16
CA HIS A 155 7.01 -3.04 16.18
C HIS A 155 7.11 -2.42 14.78
N ARG A 156 8.06 -2.87 13.94
CA ARG A 156 8.16 -2.42 12.53
C ARG A 156 6.91 -2.78 11.74
N TYR A 157 6.42 -4.00 11.89
CA TYR A 157 5.20 -4.45 11.23
C TYR A 157 3.97 -3.61 11.63
N ARG A 158 3.84 -3.26 12.92
CA ARG A 158 2.79 -2.35 13.40
C ARG A 158 2.94 -0.94 12.86
N ALA A 159 4.16 -0.44 12.69
CA ALA A 159 4.39 0.85 12.03
C ALA A 159 3.94 0.80 10.57
N SER A 160 4.36 -0.22 9.81
CA SER A 160 3.96 -0.39 8.41
C SER A 160 2.45 -0.56 8.23
N GLN A 161 1.75 -1.20 9.17
CA GLN A 161 0.28 -1.26 9.19
C GLN A 161 -0.37 0.12 9.24
N LEU A 162 0.15 1.02 10.06
CA LEU A 162 -0.36 2.39 10.15
C LEU A 162 -0.07 3.15 8.85
N GLU A 163 1.14 2.97 8.30
CA GLU A 163 1.60 3.69 7.12
C GLU A 163 1.00 3.19 5.81
N ALA A 164 0.48 1.97 5.78
CA ALA A 164 -0.31 1.46 4.67
C ALA A 164 -1.53 2.36 4.33
N ARG A 165 -1.92 3.24 5.26
CA ARG A 165 -3.00 4.22 5.10
C ARG A 165 -2.52 5.56 4.52
N LEU A 166 -1.20 5.82 4.50
CA LEU A 166 -0.60 7.08 4.05
C LEU A 166 -0.47 7.14 2.51
N VAL A 167 -1.57 6.86 1.82
CA VAL A 167 -1.64 6.97 0.35
C VAL A 167 -1.27 8.40 -0.05
N ASP A 168 -0.45 8.51 -1.10
CA ASP A 168 -0.01 9.79 -1.65
C ASP A 168 -1.21 10.63 -2.08
N ALA A 169 -1.14 11.94 -1.89
CA ALA A 169 -2.25 12.85 -2.14
C ALA A 169 -2.84 12.72 -3.56
N LEU A 170 -2.00 12.44 -4.56
CA LEU A 170 -2.42 12.24 -5.95
C LEU A 170 -3.33 11.01 -6.12
N TRP A 171 -3.16 9.99 -5.27
CA TRP A 171 -3.82 8.69 -5.39
C TRP A 171 -4.96 8.49 -4.39
N ARG A 172 -5.09 9.32 -3.35
CA ARG A 172 -6.09 9.13 -2.26
C ARG A 172 -7.53 8.98 -2.76
N GLU A 173 -7.97 9.82 -3.69
CA GLU A 173 -9.33 9.76 -4.23
C GLU A 173 -9.55 8.45 -4.99
N THR A 174 -8.63 8.09 -5.89
CA THR A 174 -8.67 6.82 -6.63
C THR A 174 -8.66 5.62 -5.71
N ALA A 175 -7.77 5.58 -4.72
CA ALA A 175 -7.70 4.50 -3.75
C ALA A 175 -9.02 4.37 -2.96
N ALA A 176 -9.61 5.49 -2.52
CA ALA A 176 -10.89 5.47 -1.84
C ALA A 176 -12.05 4.99 -2.74
N GLU A 177 -12.04 5.32 -4.03
CA GLU A 177 -13.01 4.84 -5.02
C GLU A 177 -12.87 3.33 -5.27
N LEU A 178 -11.64 2.84 -5.47
CA LEU A 178 -11.35 1.42 -5.66
C LEU A 178 -11.88 0.57 -4.51
N LEU A 179 -11.76 1.07 -3.27
CA LEU A 179 -12.25 0.36 -2.08
C LEU A 179 -13.76 0.41 -1.89
N ARG A 180 -14.47 1.26 -2.62
CA ARG A 180 -15.94 1.29 -2.64
C ARG A 180 -16.52 0.36 -3.69
N MET A 181 -15.76 0.06 -4.75
CA MET A 181 -16.18 -0.85 -5.79
C MET A 181 -15.99 -2.30 -5.32
N PRO A 182 -16.96 -3.20 -5.57
CA PRO A 182 -16.69 -4.62 -5.48
C PRO A 182 -15.61 -4.92 -6.52
N LEU A 183 -14.42 -5.37 -6.07
CA LEU A 183 -13.44 -5.96 -6.97
C LEU A 183 -14.15 -7.13 -7.67
N ALA A 184 -14.34 -7.04 -8.99
CA ALA A 184 -14.97 -8.11 -9.75
C ALA A 184 -14.14 -9.38 -9.55
N ALA A 185 -14.79 -10.41 -8.99
CA ALA A 185 -14.19 -11.69 -8.65
C ALA A 185 -13.80 -12.51 -9.88
#